data_AF-A0A940SNY6-F1
#
_entry.id   AF-A0A940SNY6-F1
#
_cell.length_a   1.000
_cell.length_b   1.000
_cell.length_c   1.000
_cell.angle_alpha   90.00
_cell.angle_beta   90.00
_cell.angle_gamma   90.00
#
_symmetry.space_group_name_H-M   'P 1'
#
loop_
_entity.id
_entity.type
_entity.pdbx_description
1 polymer ?
#
loop_
_entity_poly.entity_id
_entity_poly.type
_entity_poly.pdbx_seq_one_letter_code
_entity_poly.pdbx_strand_id
1 'polypeptide(L)'
;MPIDAVRRETRVTLGNTVLPVGKCEAVCSTPVVRKTCIGGEAHTALMEEIPCTVTLTGTLLRRSLCVIVPALHEALTAHTAFAFTLDGVDYSQMTVTELHVTYQGQAQTADYALTMLGRMQYADPV
;
A
#
# COMPACT_ATOMS: atom_id res chain seq x y z
N MET A 1 23.76 15.80 23.95
CA MET A 1 23.66 14.44 23.39
C MET A 1 22.39 14.40 22.55
N PRO A 2 22.45 14.34 21.21
CA PRO A 2 21.23 14.11 20.46
C PRO A 2 20.82 12.66 20.70
N ILE A 3 19.59 12.48 21.19
CA ILE A 3 18.93 11.19 21.30
C ILE A 3 18.82 10.67 19.86
N ASP A 4 19.49 9.56 19.57
CA ASP A 4 19.26 8.79 18.36
C ASP A 4 17.76 8.50 18.28
N ALA A 5 17.06 9.26 17.43
CA ALA A 5 15.70 8.94 17.06
C ALA A 5 15.78 7.59 16.37
N VAL A 6 15.52 6.52 17.14
CA VAL A 6 15.26 5.19 16.61
C VAL A 6 14.11 5.37 15.63
N ARG A 7 14.44 5.55 14.34
CA ARG A 7 13.49 5.50 13.24
C ARG A 7 12.78 4.17 13.43
N ARG A 8 11.55 4.19 13.96
CA ARG A 8 10.69 3.02 13.97
C ARG A 8 10.50 2.67 12.50
N GLU A 9 11.16 1.61 12.06
CA GLU A 9 10.91 1.03 10.75
C GLU A 9 9.45 0.60 10.74
N THR A 10 8.62 1.31 10.00
CA THR A 10 7.23 0.91 9.79
C THR A 10 7.23 -0.38 8.99
N ARG A 11 6.40 -1.35 9.37
CA ARG A 11 6.34 -2.65 8.70
C ARG A 11 4.91 -2.96 8.29
N VAL A 12 4.77 -3.52 7.09
CA VAL A 12 3.49 -3.99 6.57
C VAL A 12 3.57 -5.49 6.37
N THR A 13 2.51 -6.21 6.75
CA THR A 13 2.39 -7.64 6.53
C THR A 13 1.44 -7.90 5.38
N LEU A 14 1.95 -8.48 4.29
CA LEU A 14 1.19 -8.89 3.11
C LEU A 14 1.14 -10.43 3.08
N GLY A 15 0.03 -11.00 3.56
CA GLY A 15 -0.09 -12.44 3.75
C GLY A 15 0.97 -12.94 4.74
N ASN A 16 1.90 -13.78 4.27
CA ASN A 16 3.01 -14.30 5.07
C ASN A 16 4.31 -13.48 4.94
N THR A 17 4.28 -12.38 4.18
CA THR A 17 5.45 -11.57 3.87
C THR A 17 5.46 -10.28 4.69
N VAL A 18 6.52 -10.06 5.47
CA VAL A 18 6.71 -8.80 6.21
C VAL A 18 7.66 -7.90 5.44
N LEU A 19 7.21 -6.69 5.14
CA LEU A 19 7.93 -5.68 4.37
C LEU A 19 8.32 -4.48 5.24
N PRO A 20 9.60 -4.08 5.28
CA PRO A 20 10.02 -2.81 5.87
C PRO A 20 9.67 -1.66 4.94
N VAL A 21 8.79 -0.77 5.40
CA VAL A 21 8.33 0.41 4.67
C VAL A 21 9.07 1.64 5.16
N GLY A 22 9.87 2.23 4.28
CA GLY A 22 10.53 3.52 4.54
C GLY A 22 9.63 4.71 4.19
N LYS A 23 8.79 4.57 3.16
CA LYS A 23 7.85 5.60 2.73
C LYS A 23 6.62 4.97 2.08
N CYS A 24 5.45 5.51 2.42
CA CYS A 24 4.15 5.17 1.86
C CYS A 24 3.55 6.39 1.19
N GLU A 25 3.07 6.24 -0.04
CA GLU A 25 2.30 7.25 -0.76
C GLU A 25 0.95 6.63 -1.15
N ALA A 26 -0.16 7.30 -0.83
CA ALA A 26 -1.49 6.86 -1.21
C ALA A 26 -2.16 7.95 -2.07
N VAL A 27 -2.55 7.58 -3.29
CA VAL A 27 -3.33 8.43 -4.19
C VAL A 27 -4.74 7.88 -4.24
N CYS A 28 -5.67 8.62 -3.63
CA CYS A 28 -7.06 8.22 -3.54
C CYS A 28 -7.92 9.09 -4.45
N SER A 29 -8.88 8.48 -5.15
CA SER A 29 -9.89 9.22 -5.91
C SER A 29 -11.24 8.95 -5.29
N THR A 30 -11.94 9.99 -4.82
CA THR A 30 -13.29 9.84 -4.25
C THR A 30 -14.30 9.98 -5.38
N PRO A 31 -14.91 8.88 -5.87
CA PRO A 31 -15.93 8.99 -6.90
C PRO A 31 -17.16 9.70 -6.33
N VAL A 32 -17.57 10.76 -7.01
CA VAL A 32 -18.76 11.54 -6.68
C VAL A 32 -19.89 11.11 -7.61
N VAL A 33 -20.93 10.48 -7.07
CA VAL A 33 -22.09 10.09 -7.86
C VAL A 33 -23.14 11.20 -7.79
N ARG A 34 -23.47 11.79 -8.94
CA ARG A 34 -24.59 12.72 -9.07
C ARG A 34 -25.82 11.96 -9.54
N LYS A 35 -26.87 11.96 -8.73
CA LYS A 35 -28.18 11.38 -9.06
C LYS A 35 -29.17 12.51 -9.28
N THR A 36 -29.86 12.51 -10.41
CA THR A 36 -30.97 13.43 -10.66
C THR A 36 -32.26 12.76 -10.23
N CYS A 37 -32.96 13.33 -9.26
CA CYS A 37 -34.25 12.81 -8.82
C CYS A 37 -35.36 13.11 -9.84
N ILE A 38 -36.49 12.39 -9.75
CA ILE A 38 -37.63 12.52 -10.68
C ILE A 38 -38.20 13.96 -10.71
N GLY A 39 -37.88 14.82 -9.72
CA GLY A 39 -38.21 16.25 -9.67
C GLY A 39 -37.15 17.23 -10.20
N GLY A 40 -36.05 16.76 -10.78
CA GLY A 40 -34.97 17.61 -11.33
C GLY A 40 -33.92 18.09 -10.33
N GLU A 41 -34.09 17.80 -9.03
CA GLU A 41 -33.08 18.07 -8.02
C GLU A 41 -31.87 17.13 -8.15
N ALA A 42 -30.67 17.68 -8.07
CA ALA A 42 -29.43 16.93 -8.12
C ALA A 42 -28.98 16.56 -6.70
N HIS A 43 -28.92 15.27 -6.40
CA HIS A 43 -28.32 14.74 -5.19
C HIS A 43 -26.89 14.27 -5.47
N THR A 44 -25.97 14.70 -4.61
CA THR A 44 -24.59 14.24 -4.61
C THR A 44 -24.41 13.23 -3.49
N ALA A 45 -24.00 12.02 -3.84
CA ALA A 45 -23.61 10.99 -2.88
C ALA A 45 -22.12 10.72 -3.02
N LEU A 46 -21.40 10.76 -1.90
CA LEU A 46 -20.05 10.25 -1.80
C LEU A 46 -20.11 8.73 -1.71
N MET A 47 -19.24 8.03 -2.43
CA MET A 47 -19.09 6.59 -2.20
C MET A 47 -18.27 6.36 -0.93
N GLU A 48 -18.71 5.41 -0.11
CA GLU A 48 -18.04 5.01 1.12
C GLU A 48 -16.69 4.32 0.84
N GLU A 49 -16.59 3.62 -0.30
CA GLU A 49 -15.36 2.95 -0.73
C GLU A 49 -14.55 3.87 -1.64
N ILE A 50 -13.35 4.26 -1.17
CA ILE A 50 -12.45 5.13 -1.91
C ILE A 50 -11.40 4.27 -2.63
N PRO A 51 -11.49 4.11 -3.97
CA PRO A 51 -10.42 3.45 -4.72
C PRO A 51 -9.13 4.24 -4.58
N CYS A 52 -8.06 3.52 -4.26
CA CYS A 52 -6.77 4.09 -3.98
C CYS A 52 -5.64 3.27 -4.59
N THR A 53 -4.62 3.99 -5.03
CA THR A 53 -3.33 3.43 -5.42
C THR A 53 -2.34 3.73 -4.30
N VAL A 54 -1.71 2.68 -3.76
CA VAL A 54 -0.74 2.78 -2.68
C VAL A 54 0.62 2.33 -3.19
N THR A 55 1.62 3.18 -3.00
CA THR A 55 3.01 2.88 -3.32
C THR A 55 3.79 2.76 -2.02
N LEU A 56 4.28 1.55 -1.73
CA LEU A 56 5.16 1.26 -0.62
C LEU A 56 6.61 1.20 -1.12
N THR A 57 7.48 1.97 -0.50
CA THR A 57 8.91 1.98 -0.83
C THR A 57 9.73 1.66 0.40
N GLY A 58 10.83 0.94 0.20
CA GLY A 58 11.72 0.54 1.28
C GLY A 58 12.99 -0.11 0.76
N THR A 59 13.81 -0.57 1.71
CA THR A 59 15.09 -1.21 1.41
C THR A 59 15.11 -2.60 2.05
N LEU A 60 15.51 -3.59 1.26
CA LEU A 60 15.61 -4.99 1.67
C LEU A 60 17.08 -5.44 1.68
N LEU A 61 17.41 -6.31 2.64
CA LEU A 61 18.68 -7.01 2.64
C LEU A 61 18.69 -8.09 1.55
N ARG A 62 19.87 -8.37 0.98
CA ARG A 62 20.05 -9.39 -0.08
C ARG A 62 19.43 -10.75 0.26
N ARG A 63 19.52 -11.18 1.52
CA ARG A 63 18.97 -12.46 1.98
C ARG A 63 17.44 -12.51 1.89
N SER A 64 16.79 -11.38 2.19
CA SER A 64 15.34 -11.26 2.16
C SER A 64 14.81 -11.17 0.73
N LEU A 65 15.59 -10.65 -0.22
CA LEU A 65 15.20 -10.55 -1.63
C LEU A 65 14.83 -11.90 -2.25
N CYS A 66 15.58 -12.96 -1.92
CA CYS A 66 15.36 -14.31 -2.45
C CYS A 66 14.01 -14.92 -2.03
N VAL A 67 13.37 -14.38 -0.99
CA VAL A 67 12.08 -14.88 -0.49
C VAL A 67 10.96 -13.90 -0.83
N ILE A 68 11.19 -12.61 -0.60
CA ILE A 68 10.18 -11.57 -0.74
C ILE A 68 9.85 -11.29 -2.20
N VAL A 69 10.85 -11.16 -3.07
CA VAL A 69 10.62 -10.78 -4.47
C VAL A 69 9.82 -11.85 -5.21
N PRO A 70 10.13 -13.16 -5.10
CA PRO A 70 9.30 -14.20 -5.70
C PRO A 70 7.87 -14.21 -5.17
N ALA A 71 7.67 -14.04 -3.85
CA ALA A 71 6.33 -14.04 -3.26
C ALA A 71 5.48 -12.86 -3.75
N LEU A 72 6.08 -11.67 -3.88
CA LEU A 72 5.39 -10.50 -4.43
C LEU A 72 5.13 -10.62 -5.93
N HIS A 73 6.05 -11.23 -6.68
CA HIS A 73 5.85 -11.48 -8.10
C HIS A 73 4.75 -12.52 -8.34
N GLU A 74 4.68 -13.57 -7.54
CA GLU A 74 3.58 -14.54 -7.55
C GLU A 74 2.25 -13.84 -7.26
N ALA A 75 2.20 -13.01 -6.22
CA ALA A 75 1.01 -12.24 -5.87
C ALA A 75 0.57 -11.27 -6.98
N LEU A 76 1.52 -10.64 -7.68
CA LEU A 76 1.27 -9.81 -8.86
C LEU A 76 0.63 -10.63 -9.98
N THR A 77 1.18 -11.81 -10.29
CA THR A 77 0.66 -12.67 -11.38
C THR A 77 -0.68 -13.31 -11.04
N ALA A 78 -0.91 -13.62 -9.77
CA ALA A 78 -2.14 -14.25 -9.29
C ALA A 78 -3.23 -13.22 -8.93
N HIS A 79 -2.95 -11.92 -9.04
CA HIS A 79 -3.81 -10.84 -8.58
C HIS A 79 -4.33 -11.07 -7.15
N THR A 80 -3.42 -11.49 -6.26
CA THR A 80 -3.78 -11.78 -4.87
C THR A 80 -4.13 -10.48 -4.15
N ALA A 81 -5.29 -10.47 -3.52
CA ALA A 81 -5.76 -9.34 -2.72
C ALA A 81 -5.23 -9.44 -1.28
N PHE A 82 -4.70 -8.32 -0.77
CA PHE A 82 -4.19 -8.17 0.58
C PHE A 82 -5.05 -7.19 1.39
N ALA A 83 -4.94 -7.30 2.70
CA ALA A 83 -5.43 -6.31 3.64
C ALA A 83 -4.35 -6.03 4.69
N PHE A 84 -4.18 -4.76 5.05
CA PHE A 84 -3.20 -4.34 6.05
C PHE A 84 -3.57 -2.98 6.63
N THR A 85 -3.09 -2.70 7.83
CA THR A 85 -3.22 -1.39 8.48
C THR A 85 -1.86 -0.72 8.51
N LEU A 86 -1.81 0.55 8.14
CA LEU A 86 -0.58 1.34 8.14
C LEU A 86 -0.91 2.78 8.58
N ASP A 87 -0.21 3.26 9.60
CA ASP A 87 -0.37 4.61 10.16
C ASP A 87 -1.83 4.97 10.54
N GLY A 88 -2.61 3.99 11.02
CA GLY A 88 -4.01 4.17 11.42
C GLY A 88 -5.00 4.19 10.25
N VAL A 89 -4.55 3.82 9.06
CA VAL A 89 -5.39 3.68 7.87
C VAL A 89 -5.51 2.21 7.50
N ASP A 90 -6.74 1.76 7.27
CA ASP A 90 -7.03 0.40 6.85
C ASP A 90 -7.08 0.32 5.33
N TYR A 91 -6.28 -0.59 4.79
CA TYR A 91 -6.19 -0.88 3.38
C TYR A 91 -6.75 -2.28 3.13
N SER A 92 -7.68 -2.40 2.19
CA SER A 92 -8.34 -3.66 1.87
C SER A 92 -8.40 -3.90 0.36
N GLN A 93 -8.53 -5.17 -0.02
CA GLN A 93 -8.55 -5.61 -1.42
C GLN A 93 -7.35 -5.11 -2.24
N MET A 94 -6.20 -4.93 -1.57
CA MET A 94 -4.98 -4.41 -2.17
C MET A 94 -4.35 -5.44 -3.07
N THR A 95 -4.40 -5.20 -4.37
CA THR A 95 -3.81 -6.08 -5.38
C THR A 95 -2.54 -5.45 -5.90
N VAL A 96 -1.45 -6.22 -5.93
CA VAL A 96 -0.18 -5.75 -6.49
C VAL A 96 -0.35 -5.52 -7.98
N THR A 97 0.01 -4.32 -8.44
CA THR A 97 -0.04 -3.92 -9.85
C THR A 97 1.34 -3.73 -10.43
N GLU A 98 2.33 -3.41 -9.60
CA GLU A 98 3.69 -3.13 -10.04
C GLU A 98 4.69 -3.42 -8.93
N LEU A 99 5.86 -3.95 -9.30
CA LEU A 99 6.99 -4.16 -8.40
C LEU A 99 8.29 -3.80 -9.12
N HIS A 100 8.99 -2.81 -8.60
CA HIS A 100 10.33 -2.43 -9.04
C HIS A 100 11.34 -2.77 -7.95
N VAL A 101 12.47 -3.35 -8.34
CA VAL A 101 13.58 -3.67 -7.43
C VAL A 101 14.89 -3.23 -8.05
N THR A 102 15.62 -2.36 -7.36
CA THR A 102 16.92 -1.85 -7.79
C THR A 102 18.01 -2.33 -6.83
N TYR A 103 18.88 -3.22 -7.30
CA TYR A 103 19.94 -3.79 -6.47
C TYR A 103 21.12 -2.83 -6.31
N GLN A 104 21.50 -2.55 -5.06
CA GLN A 104 22.67 -1.75 -4.74
C GLN A 104 23.88 -2.67 -4.51
N GLY A 105 24.66 -2.89 -5.58
CA GLY A 105 25.77 -3.85 -5.64
C GLY A 105 26.76 -3.80 -4.48
N GLN A 106 27.08 -2.61 -3.99
CA GLN A 106 28.06 -2.41 -2.92
C GLN A 106 27.49 -2.60 -1.50
N ALA A 107 26.20 -2.34 -1.30
CA ALA A 107 25.57 -2.33 0.02
C ALA A 107 24.95 -3.69 0.41
N GLN A 108 24.90 -4.66 -0.50
CA GLN A 108 24.15 -5.92 -0.33
C GLN A 108 22.67 -5.68 0.04
N THR A 109 22.12 -4.57 -0.44
CA THR A 109 20.72 -4.21 -0.29
C THR A 109 20.08 -4.04 -1.66
N ALA A 110 18.74 -4.04 -1.70
CA ALA A 110 18.02 -3.50 -2.83
C ALA A 110 16.90 -2.61 -2.35
N ASP A 111 16.71 -1.51 -3.06
CA ASP A 111 15.52 -0.69 -2.88
C ASP A 111 14.39 -1.31 -3.68
N TYR A 112 13.19 -1.24 -3.12
CA TYR A 112 11.98 -1.69 -3.78
C TYR A 112 10.93 -0.59 -3.79
N ALA A 113 10.09 -0.62 -4.83
CA ALA A 113 8.86 0.12 -4.90
C ALA A 113 7.74 -0.85 -5.31
N LEU A 114 6.74 -0.99 -4.44
CA LEU A 114 5.59 -1.87 -4.61
C LEU A 114 4.34 -0.99 -4.76
N THR A 115 3.70 -1.05 -5.93
CA THR A 115 2.44 -0.37 -6.19
C THR A 115 1.29 -1.35 -6.08
N MET A 116 0.26 -0.98 -5.34
CA MET A 116 -0.98 -1.75 -5.15
C MET A 116 -2.19 -0.87 -5.46
N LEU A 117 -3.24 -1.50 -5.95
CA LEU A 117 -4.54 -0.88 -6.13
C LEU A 117 -5.57 -1.60 -5.26
N GLY A 118 -6.37 -0.83 -4.53
CA GLY A 118 -7.39 -1.39 -3.65
C GLY A 118 -8.25 -0.29 -3.04
N ARG A 119 -8.67 -0.50 -1.81
CA ARG A 119 -9.61 0.37 -1.09
C ARG A 119 -8.97 0.86 0.19
N MET A 120 -9.26 2.11 0.54
CA MET A 120 -8.84 2.72 1.78
C MET A 120 -10.07 3.05 2.63
N GLN A 121 -9.97 2.78 3.93
CA GLN A 121 -10.89 3.25 4.95
C GLN A 121 -10.07 3.83 6.10
N TYR A 122 -10.50 4.98 6.62
CA TYR A 122 -9.92 5.48 7.87
C TYR A 122 -10.38 4.58 9.00
N ALA A 123 -9.45 4.10 9.84
CA ALA A 123 -9.84 3.35 11.03
C ALA A 123 -10.70 4.28 11.90
N ASP A 124 -11.90 3.83 12.28
CA ASP A 124 -12.76 4.61 13.15
C ASP A 124 -12.04 4.87 14.48
N PRO A 125 -11.95 6.13 14.95
CA PRO A 125 -11.48 6.40 16.29
C PRO A 125 -12.51 5.84 17.29
N VAL A 126 -12.13 4.78 18.00
CA VAL A 126 -12.90 4.21 19.12
C VAL A 126 -12.92 5.19 20.29
#